data_AF-A0A4U3A4S6-F1
#
_entry.id   AF-A0A4U3A4S6-F1
#
_cell.length_a   1.000
_cell.length_b   1.000
_cell.length_c   1.000
_cell.angle_alpha   90.00
_cell.angle_beta   90.00
_cell.angle_gamma   90.00
#
_symmetry.space_group_name_H-M   'P 1'
#
loop_
_entity.id
_entity.type
_entity.pdbx_description
1 polymer ?
#
loop_
_entity_poly.entity_id
_entity_poly.type
_entity_poly.pdbx_seq_one_letter_code
_entity_poly.pdbx_strand_id
1 'polypeptide(L)'
;MRIKKFLLIVPVLLGILFVSDTSAFAENDIPDNLKPLISTPFIGRLQEEQRYRVFDLRRADIQGYSYDIASVQSDVEITFNLSNGSKRTEYILQNSVKKKFVPLKLNSVSSVEFRAKLYGGLYVNSFQVYEKIPSPPDEIAELKVQNVTHKSVKFTYKFPKEDFDHVKVLRDDRVIASNVKVENFTDSDLEADKEYKYKFIAVSNRGLESKGIEQKIQTEKAPDLTKPAKPSSPIVTPKDGSLIVNLTNYNAGVKIKGYHIVVDGKQVNDSLVTGRSYAVKGLKNGQAYQVQIKAVSAWNVESDLSNSVPGIPQVQVIPDIAFNFGLTDLIVSIKNWFGGIWPIVAFSIAIPLAFIVAFNTKKLFLR
;
A
#
# COMPACT_ATOMS: atom_id res chain seq x y z
N MET A 1 2.74 -59.57 -61.71
CA MET A 1 3.76 -59.92 -60.70
C MET A 1 4.11 -58.65 -59.92
N ARG A 2 3.67 -58.55 -58.66
CA ARG A 2 3.86 -57.38 -57.79
C ARG A 2 5.32 -57.30 -57.34
N ILE A 3 6.04 -56.25 -57.74
CA ILE A 3 7.36 -55.93 -57.20
C ILE A 3 7.24 -54.62 -56.42
N LYS A 4 7.33 -54.74 -55.09
CA LYS A 4 7.49 -53.61 -54.17
C LYS A 4 8.84 -52.94 -54.44
N LYS A 5 8.86 -51.65 -54.77
CA LYS A 5 10.09 -50.84 -54.75
C LYS A 5 10.16 -50.05 -53.45
N PHE A 6 11.25 -50.28 -52.73
CA PHE A 6 11.63 -49.61 -51.51
C PHE A 6 11.95 -48.14 -51.77
N LEU A 7 11.55 -47.32 -50.80
CA LEU A 7 11.78 -45.89 -50.70
C LEU A 7 13.27 -45.65 -50.37
N LEU A 8 14.01 -44.95 -51.23
CA LEU A 8 15.31 -44.37 -50.92
C LEU A 8 15.12 -42.86 -50.77
N ILE A 9 15.10 -42.37 -49.53
CA ILE A 9 15.04 -40.94 -49.23
C ILE A 9 16.47 -40.40 -49.40
N VAL A 10 16.71 -39.68 -50.50
CA VAL A 10 17.88 -38.83 -50.67
C VAL A 10 17.51 -37.44 -50.16
N PRO A 11 18.18 -36.88 -49.15
CA PRO A 11 17.92 -35.51 -48.74
C PRO A 11 18.46 -34.57 -49.83
N VAL A 12 17.54 -33.82 -50.45
CA VAL A 12 17.87 -32.68 -51.31
C VAL A 12 18.56 -31.63 -50.44
N LEU A 13 19.83 -31.39 -50.73
CA LEU A 13 20.62 -30.29 -50.20
C LEU A 13 20.02 -28.98 -50.74
N LEU A 14 19.07 -28.41 -50.01
CA LEU A 14 18.52 -27.10 -50.30
C LEU A 14 19.52 -26.06 -49.79
N GLY A 15 20.23 -25.43 -50.73
CA GLY A 15 21.18 -24.38 -50.44
C GLY A 15 20.56 -23.30 -49.56
N ILE A 16 21.11 -23.14 -48.35
CA ILE A 16 20.89 -21.95 -47.55
C ILE A 16 21.49 -20.80 -48.36
N LEU A 17 20.62 -20.01 -48.97
CA LEU A 17 20.94 -18.65 -49.40
C LEU A 17 21.44 -17.93 -48.15
N PHE A 18 22.76 -17.79 -48.03
CA PHE A 18 23.35 -16.72 -47.25
C PHE A 18 22.79 -15.42 -47.84
N VAL A 19 21.80 -14.83 -47.16
CA VAL A 19 21.57 -13.40 -47.26
C VAL A 19 22.80 -12.77 -46.62
N SER A 20 23.85 -12.58 -47.43
CA SER A 20 24.94 -11.69 -47.09
C SER A 20 24.32 -10.34 -46.72
N ASP A 21 24.62 -9.86 -45.52
CA ASP A 21 24.27 -8.53 -45.05
C ASP A 21 24.59 -7.48 -46.13
N THR A 22 23.56 -7.05 -46.85
CA THR A 22 23.60 -5.85 -47.68
C THR A 22 23.39 -4.62 -46.79
N SER A 23 24.20 -4.49 -45.74
CA SER A 23 24.25 -3.32 -44.86
C SER A 23 25.63 -2.65 -44.88
N ALA A 24 26.42 -2.88 -45.93
CA ALA A 24 27.74 -2.28 -46.10
C ALA A 24 27.74 -0.80 -46.55
N PHE A 25 26.58 -0.15 -46.70
CA PHE A 25 26.49 1.24 -47.19
C PHE A 25 25.47 2.13 -46.46
N ALA A 26 24.99 1.74 -45.27
CA ALA A 26 24.24 2.68 -44.44
C ALA A 26 25.22 3.71 -43.85
N GLU A 27 25.24 4.91 -44.41
CA GLU A 27 25.89 6.04 -43.78
C GLU A 27 25.10 6.40 -42.51
N ASN A 28 25.73 6.34 -41.33
CA ASN A 28 25.06 6.70 -40.09
C ASN A 28 24.74 8.20 -40.11
N ASP A 29 23.47 8.55 -40.01
CA ASP A 29 23.06 9.91 -39.69
C ASP A 29 23.46 10.25 -38.26
N ILE A 30 23.56 11.55 -37.96
CA ILE A 30 23.88 12.03 -36.61
C ILE A 30 22.64 11.82 -35.73
N PRO A 31 22.75 11.11 -34.60
CA PRO A 31 21.61 10.95 -33.70
C PRO A 31 21.11 12.29 -33.14
N ASP A 32 19.79 12.49 -33.09
CA ASP A 32 19.14 13.74 -32.63
C ASP A 32 19.48 14.13 -31.19
N ASN A 33 19.93 13.18 -30.37
CA ASN A 33 20.32 13.40 -28.98
C ASN A 33 21.78 13.86 -28.81
N LEU A 34 22.47 14.16 -29.92
CA LEU A 34 23.84 14.66 -29.90
C LEU A 34 23.90 16.11 -30.38
N LYS A 35 24.85 16.86 -29.84
CA LYS A 35 25.17 18.22 -30.29
C LYS A 35 26.67 18.36 -30.56
N PRO A 36 27.07 19.21 -31.53
CA PRO A 36 28.48 19.47 -31.77
C PRO A 36 29.11 20.17 -30.56
N LEU A 37 30.30 19.76 -30.18
CA LEU A 37 31.05 20.33 -29.06
C LEU A 37 31.71 21.66 -29.44
N ILE A 38 31.95 21.88 -30.74
CA ILE A 38 32.58 23.09 -31.29
C ILE A 38 31.55 23.78 -32.19
N SER A 39 31.29 25.07 -31.95
CA SER A 39 30.21 25.81 -32.63
C SER A 39 30.45 26.04 -34.13
N THR A 40 31.71 26.05 -34.58
CA THR A 40 32.08 26.11 -35.99
C THR A 40 32.83 24.84 -36.36
N PRO A 41 32.38 24.08 -37.37
CA PRO A 41 33.14 22.93 -37.86
C PRO A 41 34.53 23.42 -38.28
N PHE A 42 35.54 22.60 -38.00
CA PHE A 42 36.88 22.96 -38.45
C PHE A 42 36.92 22.98 -39.97
N ILE A 43 37.25 24.15 -40.52
CA ILE A 43 37.59 24.36 -41.91
C ILE A 43 39.07 24.72 -41.92
N GLY A 44 39.89 23.98 -42.64
CA GLY A 44 41.32 24.23 -42.60
C GLY A 44 42.09 23.64 -43.76
N ARG A 45 43.11 24.40 -44.18
CA ARG A 45 44.13 23.97 -45.12
C ARG A 45 45.40 23.73 -44.31
N LEU A 46 45.86 22.47 -44.23
CA LEU A 46 47.15 22.15 -43.65
C LEU A 46 48.16 21.97 -44.78
N GLN A 47 49.16 22.86 -44.85
CA GLN A 47 50.24 22.82 -45.83
C GLN A 47 51.59 22.96 -45.11
N GLU A 48 52.64 22.42 -45.74
CA GLU A 48 54.04 22.59 -45.32
C GLU A 48 54.30 22.17 -43.86
N GLU A 49 54.89 23.02 -43.01
CA GLU A 49 55.32 22.66 -41.65
C GLU A 49 54.16 22.46 -40.65
N GLN A 50 52.95 22.93 -40.96
CA GLN A 50 51.79 22.85 -40.06
C GLN A 50 50.99 21.56 -40.26
N ARG A 51 51.63 20.42 -39.98
CA ARG A 51 51.10 19.06 -40.22
C ARG A 51 50.00 18.61 -39.25
N TYR A 52 49.68 19.41 -38.23
CA TYR A 52 48.66 19.06 -37.24
C TYR A 52 47.91 20.28 -36.68
N ARG A 53 46.75 19.99 -36.09
CA ARG A 53 45.91 20.92 -35.32
C ARG A 53 45.42 20.24 -34.05
N VAL A 54 45.32 21.00 -32.97
CA VAL A 54 44.80 20.52 -31.68
C VAL A 54 43.58 21.35 -31.30
N PHE A 55 42.50 20.68 -30.94
CA PHE A 55 41.30 21.24 -30.37
C PHE A 55 41.29 20.97 -28.87
N ASP A 56 41.41 22.01 -28.05
CA ASP A 56 41.22 21.88 -26.61
C ASP A 56 39.72 21.83 -26.30
N LEU A 57 39.30 20.77 -25.60
CA LEU A 57 37.91 20.52 -25.25
C LEU A 57 37.60 20.81 -23.78
N ARG A 58 38.60 21.22 -22.98
CA ARG A 58 38.46 21.49 -21.53
C ARG A 58 37.69 20.40 -20.79
N ARG A 59 37.89 19.13 -21.20
CA ARG A 59 37.24 17.89 -20.75
C ARG A 59 35.78 17.74 -21.22
N ALA A 60 35.54 16.78 -22.12
CA ALA A 60 34.21 16.40 -22.59
C ALA A 60 34.04 14.88 -22.78
N ASP A 61 32.79 14.40 -22.71
CA ASP A 61 32.43 13.03 -23.03
C ASP A 61 31.93 12.95 -24.48
N ILE A 62 32.73 12.34 -25.35
CA ILE A 62 32.48 12.25 -26.79
C ILE A 62 31.66 11.00 -27.09
N GLN A 63 30.64 11.15 -27.95
CA GLN A 63 29.80 10.07 -28.45
C GLN A 63 30.07 9.71 -29.91
N GLY A 64 30.78 10.58 -30.63
CA GLY A 64 31.21 10.34 -31.99
C GLY A 64 31.79 11.58 -32.66
N TYR A 65 32.10 11.45 -33.94
CA TYR A 65 32.62 12.54 -34.76
C TYR A 65 32.14 12.43 -36.21
N SER A 66 32.22 13.53 -36.95
CA SER A 66 31.93 13.60 -38.39
C SER A 66 33.06 14.31 -39.11
N TYR A 67 33.23 14.00 -40.40
CA TYR A 67 34.24 14.66 -41.22
C TYR A 67 33.83 14.73 -42.69
N ASP A 68 34.28 15.79 -43.34
CA ASP A 68 34.25 16.03 -44.78
C ASP A 68 35.62 16.61 -45.18
N ILE A 69 36.38 15.82 -45.93
CA ILE A 69 37.74 16.14 -46.38
C ILE A 69 37.66 16.36 -47.89
N ALA A 70 37.98 17.56 -48.37
CA ALA A 70 37.97 17.88 -49.79
C ALA A 70 39.11 17.19 -50.55
N SER A 71 40.29 17.07 -49.94
CA SER A 71 41.44 16.43 -50.58
C SER A 71 42.47 16.01 -49.52
N VAL A 72 43.06 14.83 -49.72
CA VAL A 72 44.16 14.30 -48.91
C VAL A 72 45.02 13.33 -49.74
N GLN A 73 46.33 13.31 -49.46
CA GLN A 73 47.32 12.47 -50.16
C GLN A 73 47.86 11.30 -49.30
N SER A 74 47.36 11.15 -48.07
CA SER A 74 47.70 10.09 -47.14
C SER A 74 46.55 9.87 -46.15
N ASP A 75 46.63 8.83 -45.33
CA ASP A 75 45.72 8.69 -44.20
C ASP A 75 45.88 9.86 -43.21
N VAL A 76 44.77 10.21 -42.55
CA VAL A 76 44.71 11.21 -41.48
C VAL A 76 44.58 10.50 -40.13
N GLU A 77 45.36 10.94 -39.16
CA GLU A 77 45.31 10.47 -37.78
C GLU A 77 44.47 11.43 -36.93
N ILE A 78 43.50 10.88 -36.20
CA ILE A 78 42.71 11.60 -35.20
C ILE A 78 43.04 11.04 -33.83
N THR A 79 43.73 11.83 -33.01
CA THR A 79 44.14 11.40 -31.68
C THR A 79 43.36 12.15 -30.60
N PHE A 80 42.51 11.41 -29.89
CA PHE A 80 41.76 11.85 -28.73
C PHE A 80 42.64 11.67 -27.48
N ASN A 81 43.06 12.76 -26.86
CA ASN A 81 43.82 12.74 -25.61
C ASN A 81 42.83 12.75 -24.44
N LEU A 82 42.91 11.77 -23.55
CA LEU A 82 42.08 11.68 -22.36
C LEU A 82 42.76 12.39 -21.19
N SER A 83 41.95 12.89 -20.26
CA SER A 83 42.42 13.65 -19.10
C SER A 83 43.33 12.85 -18.15
N ASN A 84 43.31 11.52 -18.24
CA ASN A 84 44.19 10.62 -17.48
C ASN A 84 45.55 10.36 -18.16
N GLY A 85 45.81 11.01 -19.30
CA GLY A 85 47.04 10.84 -20.09
C GLY A 85 46.97 9.73 -21.15
N SER A 86 45.94 8.89 -21.13
CA SER A 86 45.71 7.88 -22.18
C SER A 86 45.33 8.54 -23.51
N LYS A 87 45.58 7.84 -24.61
CA LYS A 87 45.22 8.32 -25.96
C LYS A 87 44.43 7.26 -26.71
N ARG A 88 43.45 7.71 -27.50
CA ARG A 88 42.74 6.88 -28.48
C ARG A 88 42.98 7.49 -29.85
N THR A 89 43.45 6.69 -30.80
CA THR A 89 43.75 7.14 -32.15
C THR A 89 42.86 6.41 -33.15
N GLU A 90 42.19 7.17 -34.02
CA GLU A 90 41.41 6.69 -35.15
C GLU A 90 42.08 7.12 -36.46
N TYR A 91 41.88 6.35 -37.52
CA TYR A 91 42.48 6.61 -38.83
C TYR A 91 41.39 6.85 -39.88
N ILE A 92 41.49 7.97 -40.60
CA ILE A 92 40.72 8.20 -41.81
C ILE A 92 41.58 7.80 -43.00
N LEU A 93 41.14 6.76 -43.71
CA LEU A 93 41.82 6.29 -44.91
C LEU A 93 41.67 7.31 -46.04
N GLN A 94 42.72 7.49 -46.84
CA GLN A 94 42.72 8.44 -47.96
C GLN A 94 41.51 8.30 -48.92
N ASN A 95 40.99 7.08 -49.08
CA ASN A 95 39.86 6.79 -49.98
C ASN A 95 38.49 7.01 -49.33
N SER A 96 38.43 7.33 -48.03
CA SER A 96 37.21 7.59 -47.27
C SER A 96 37.20 9.05 -46.84
N VAL A 97 36.80 9.92 -47.76
CA VAL A 97 36.91 11.38 -47.57
C VAL A 97 35.73 12.01 -46.84
N LYS A 98 34.63 11.28 -46.62
CA LYS A 98 33.44 11.80 -45.93
C LYS A 98 32.72 10.74 -45.12
N LYS A 99 32.32 11.10 -43.89
CA LYS A 99 31.38 10.36 -43.05
C LYS A 99 30.48 11.33 -42.28
N LYS A 100 29.17 11.20 -42.44
CA LYS A 100 28.18 11.93 -41.64
C LYS A 100 28.31 11.68 -40.13
N PHE A 101 28.56 10.44 -39.71
CA PHE A 101 28.79 10.13 -38.30
C PHE A 101 29.59 8.84 -38.11
N VAL A 102 30.57 8.91 -37.21
CA VAL A 102 31.36 7.77 -36.73
C VAL A 102 31.12 7.66 -35.22
N PRO A 103 30.46 6.60 -34.73
CA PRO A 103 30.22 6.41 -33.31
C PRO A 103 31.54 6.14 -32.56
N LEU A 104 31.78 6.87 -31.48
CA LEU A 104 32.98 6.75 -30.66
C LEU A 104 32.64 7.18 -29.23
N LYS A 105 32.56 6.23 -28.30
CA LYS A 105 32.28 6.50 -26.89
C LYS A 105 33.58 6.67 -26.12
N LEU A 106 33.92 7.91 -25.76
CA LEU A 106 35.09 8.24 -24.95
C LEU A 106 34.71 9.22 -23.85
N ASN A 107 35.12 8.93 -22.63
CA ASN A 107 34.85 9.78 -21.48
C ASN A 107 36.08 10.65 -21.16
N SER A 108 35.84 11.87 -20.68
CA SER A 108 36.88 12.80 -20.20
C SER A 108 38.00 13.09 -21.21
N VAL A 109 37.65 13.32 -22.47
CA VAL A 109 38.59 13.75 -23.53
C VAL A 109 38.99 15.20 -23.30
N SER A 110 40.27 15.46 -23.12
CA SER A 110 40.82 16.80 -22.88
C SER A 110 41.09 17.56 -24.18
N SER A 111 41.57 16.88 -25.22
CA SER A 111 41.84 17.49 -26.51
C SER A 111 41.78 16.49 -27.66
N VAL A 112 41.59 16.99 -28.88
CA VAL A 112 41.60 16.18 -30.10
C VAL A 112 42.65 16.73 -31.05
N GLU A 113 43.55 15.88 -31.51
CA GLU A 113 44.60 16.21 -32.45
C GLU A 113 44.28 15.63 -33.83
N PHE A 114 44.40 16.46 -34.85
CA PHE A 114 44.24 16.13 -36.26
C PHE A 114 45.60 16.21 -36.95
N ARG A 115 46.08 15.12 -37.54
CA ARG A 115 47.42 15.07 -38.15
C ARG A 115 47.45 14.34 -39.50
N ALA A 116 48.13 14.92 -40.48
CA ALA A 116 48.42 14.28 -41.77
C ALA A 116 49.85 13.68 -41.79
N LYS A 117 50.02 12.53 -42.44
CA LYS A 117 51.31 11.81 -42.48
C LYS A 117 52.27 12.30 -43.57
N LEU A 118 51.79 12.61 -44.77
CA LEU A 118 52.63 13.05 -45.91
C LEU A 118 52.46 14.53 -46.27
N TYR A 119 53.45 15.10 -46.97
CA TYR A 119 53.46 16.46 -47.49
C TYR A 119 52.54 16.58 -48.71
N GLY A 120 51.25 16.75 -48.45
CA GLY A 120 50.24 16.99 -49.47
C GLY A 120 49.08 17.72 -48.83
N GLY A 121 48.68 18.86 -49.40
CA GLY A 121 47.69 19.74 -48.79
C GLY A 121 46.44 18.99 -48.32
N LEU A 122 46.22 18.93 -47.00
CA LEU A 122 44.98 18.43 -46.43
C LEU A 122 43.98 19.59 -46.44
N TYR A 123 42.86 19.38 -47.10
CA TYR A 123 41.74 20.32 -47.12
C TYR A 123 40.57 19.70 -46.40
N VAL A 124 40.23 20.24 -45.23
CA VAL A 124 39.07 19.80 -44.44
C VAL A 124 37.94 20.80 -44.65
N ASN A 125 36.83 20.33 -45.20
CA ASN A 125 35.59 21.10 -45.32
C ASN A 125 34.84 21.15 -43.99
N SER A 126 34.85 20.05 -43.24
CA SER A 126 34.31 20.02 -41.89
C SER A 126 34.93 18.90 -41.06
N PHE A 127 35.18 19.20 -39.78
CA PHE A 127 35.35 18.18 -38.76
C PHE A 127 34.58 18.63 -37.51
N GLN A 128 33.82 17.70 -36.92
CA GLN A 128 33.05 17.93 -35.71
C GLN A 128 33.13 16.74 -34.76
N VAL A 129 33.19 17.01 -33.47
CA VAL A 129 32.98 16.02 -32.41
C VAL A 129 31.65 16.29 -31.74
N TYR A 130 30.97 15.23 -31.33
CA TYR A 130 29.63 15.30 -30.78
C TYR A 130 29.61 14.79 -29.35
N GLU A 131 28.94 15.53 -28.46
CA GLU A 131 28.59 15.08 -27.12
C GLU A 131 27.10 14.80 -27.01
N LYS A 132 26.72 14.01 -26.00
CA LYS A 132 25.31 13.79 -25.67
C LYS A 132 24.71 15.11 -25.17
N ILE A 133 23.54 15.48 -25.68
CA ILE A 133 22.76 16.58 -25.14
C ILE A 133 22.41 16.23 -23.68
N PRO A 134 22.79 17.09 -22.71
CA PRO A 134 22.43 16.86 -21.31
C PRO A 134 20.91 16.74 -21.17
N SER A 135 20.45 15.61 -20.65
CA SER A 135 19.04 15.36 -20.34
C SER A 135 18.87 15.31 -18.82
N PRO A 136 17.72 15.73 -18.27
CA PRO A 136 17.39 15.43 -16.89
C PRO A 136 17.53 13.94 -16.55
N PRO A 137 17.78 13.58 -15.27
CA PRO A 137 17.77 12.20 -14.85
C PRO A 137 16.37 11.59 -14.99
N ASP A 138 16.30 10.25 -15.01
CA ASP A 138 15.03 9.56 -14.84
C ASP A 138 14.38 9.95 -13.50
N GLU A 139 13.06 9.76 -13.40
CA GLU A 139 12.36 9.95 -12.13
C GLU A 139 12.81 8.91 -11.08
N ILE A 140 12.58 9.22 -9.81
CA ILE A 140 12.68 8.20 -8.75
C ILE A 140 11.70 7.05 -9.04
N ALA A 141 12.09 5.82 -8.72
CA ALA A 141 11.23 4.65 -8.90
C ALA A 141 10.61 4.19 -7.58
N GLU A 142 9.54 3.40 -7.65
CA GLU A 142 8.92 2.73 -6.49
C GLU A 142 8.58 3.63 -5.28
N LEU A 143 8.10 4.86 -5.53
CA LEU A 143 7.68 5.75 -4.45
C LEU A 143 6.52 5.13 -3.66
N LYS A 144 6.74 4.93 -2.36
CA LYS A 144 5.77 4.35 -1.41
C LYS A 144 5.71 5.19 -0.14
N VAL A 145 4.52 5.29 0.43
CA VAL A 145 4.29 5.83 1.77
C VAL A 145 4.40 4.68 2.76
N GLN A 146 5.38 4.72 3.67
CA GLN A 146 5.65 3.66 4.63
C GLN A 146 4.88 3.84 5.94
N ASN A 147 4.83 5.06 6.47
CA ASN A 147 4.15 5.38 7.72
C ASN A 147 3.61 6.81 7.67
N VAL A 148 2.41 7.02 8.20
CA VAL A 148 1.78 8.34 8.37
C VAL A 148 1.30 8.42 9.79
N THR A 149 1.67 9.48 10.49
CA THR A 149 1.17 9.78 11.83
C THR A 149 0.48 11.15 11.82
N HIS A 150 -0.04 11.58 12.96
CA HIS A 150 -0.57 12.94 13.14
C HIS A 150 0.50 14.05 13.10
N LYS A 151 1.80 13.71 13.02
CA LYS A 151 2.92 14.67 13.01
C LYS A 151 4.02 14.39 11.98
N SER A 152 3.97 13.26 11.29
CA SER A 152 5.05 12.87 10.39
C SER A 152 4.59 11.94 9.29
N VAL A 153 5.36 11.91 8.21
CA VAL A 153 5.21 10.94 7.13
C VAL A 153 6.58 10.43 6.71
N LYS A 154 6.65 9.14 6.37
CA LYS A 154 7.85 8.50 5.84
C LYS A 154 7.59 7.93 4.46
N PHE A 155 8.47 8.28 3.52
CA PHE A 155 8.48 7.80 2.15
C PHE A 155 9.71 6.90 1.91
N THR A 156 9.56 5.95 1.00
CA THR A 156 10.65 5.12 0.47
C THR A 156 10.58 5.12 -1.05
N TYR A 157 11.72 5.11 -1.72
CA TYR A 157 11.80 5.15 -3.19
C TYR A 157 13.17 4.61 -3.64
N LYS A 158 13.38 4.49 -4.95
CA LYS A 158 14.61 4.04 -5.57
C LYS A 158 15.23 5.12 -6.43
N PHE A 159 16.56 5.25 -6.34
CA PHE A 159 17.28 6.23 -7.15
C PHE A 159 17.32 5.83 -8.64
N PRO A 160 17.37 6.83 -9.54
CA PRO A 160 17.74 6.61 -10.93
C PRO A 160 19.12 5.93 -11.04
N LYS A 161 19.31 5.11 -12.07
CA LYS A 161 20.56 4.35 -12.27
C LYS A 161 21.67 5.17 -12.91
N GLU A 162 21.30 6.16 -13.73
CA GLU A 162 22.22 6.94 -14.56
C GLU A 162 22.00 8.44 -14.33
N ASP A 163 23.07 9.22 -14.50
CA ASP A 163 23.08 10.69 -14.41
C ASP A 163 22.36 11.29 -13.19
N PHE A 164 22.54 10.70 -12.01
CA PHE A 164 21.89 11.10 -10.76
C PHE A 164 22.91 11.52 -9.69
N ASP A 165 22.55 12.53 -8.86
CA ASP A 165 23.32 12.94 -7.67
C ASP A 165 22.47 12.93 -6.38
N HIS A 166 21.29 13.55 -6.40
CA HIS A 166 20.43 13.66 -5.20
C HIS A 166 18.95 13.86 -5.56
N VAL A 167 18.09 13.69 -4.55
CA VAL A 167 16.66 14.03 -4.63
C VAL A 167 16.40 15.35 -3.91
N LYS A 168 15.61 16.21 -4.56
CA LYS A 168 15.02 17.41 -3.98
C LYS A 168 13.55 17.11 -3.64
N VAL A 169 13.12 17.48 -2.44
CA VAL A 169 11.77 17.24 -1.93
C VAL A 169 11.08 18.55 -1.63
N LEU A 170 9.88 18.70 -2.18
CA LEU A 170 8.98 19.82 -1.92
C LEU A 170 7.77 19.32 -1.14
N ARG A 171 7.24 20.17 -0.25
CA ARG A 171 5.94 20.05 0.39
C ARG A 171 5.15 21.33 0.13
N ASP A 172 3.98 21.19 -0.45
CA ASP A 172 3.09 22.30 -0.86
C ASP A 172 3.86 23.37 -1.65
N ASP A 173 4.60 22.90 -2.66
CA ASP A 173 5.42 23.71 -3.57
C ASP A 173 6.60 24.45 -2.92
N ARG A 174 6.90 24.18 -1.63
CA ARG A 174 8.09 24.69 -0.93
C ARG A 174 9.15 23.62 -0.79
N VAL A 175 10.40 23.95 -1.10
CA VAL A 175 11.54 23.03 -0.89
C VAL A 175 11.75 22.83 0.61
N ILE A 176 11.61 21.58 1.06
CA ILE A 176 11.85 21.18 2.46
C ILE A 176 13.17 20.40 2.59
N ALA A 177 13.67 19.83 1.50
CA ALA A 177 14.99 19.23 1.44
C ALA A 177 15.57 19.37 0.03
N SER A 178 16.80 19.86 -0.10
CA SER A 178 17.44 20.13 -1.40
C SER A 178 18.50 19.12 -1.82
N ASN A 179 18.92 18.20 -0.94
CA ASN A 179 20.05 17.30 -1.20
C ASN A 179 19.90 15.95 -0.48
N VAL A 180 18.84 15.21 -0.79
CA VAL A 180 18.58 13.90 -0.18
C VAL A 180 19.35 12.81 -0.92
N LYS A 181 20.32 12.19 -0.25
CA LYS A 181 21.21 11.13 -0.79
C LYS A 181 20.94 9.73 -0.23
N VAL A 182 19.78 9.54 0.39
CA VAL A 182 19.28 8.23 0.84
C VAL A 182 17.93 7.90 0.20
N GLU A 183 17.63 6.62 0.03
CA GLU A 183 16.40 6.09 -0.61
C GLU A 183 15.15 6.15 0.29
N ASN A 184 15.14 7.04 1.27
CA ASN A 184 14.00 7.28 2.15
C ASN A 184 13.97 8.73 2.60
N PHE A 185 12.78 9.25 2.86
CA PHE A 185 12.60 10.61 3.34
C PHE A 185 11.55 10.63 4.44
N THR A 186 11.85 11.30 5.56
CA THR A 186 10.91 11.48 6.66
C THR A 186 10.70 12.97 6.87
N ASP A 187 9.46 13.39 6.80
CA ASP A 187 9.04 14.75 7.16
C ASP A 187 8.35 14.70 8.52
N SER A 188 8.72 15.63 9.41
CA SER A 188 8.24 15.69 10.80
C SER A 188 7.63 17.06 11.08
N ASP A 189 7.07 17.22 12.28
CA ASP A 189 6.43 18.46 12.74
C ASP A 189 5.28 18.94 11.83
N LEU A 190 4.55 17.98 11.27
CA LEU A 190 3.31 18.22 10.54
C LEU A 190 2.17 18.56 11.49
N GLU A 191 1.25 19.39 11.01
CA GLU A 191 -0.08 19.55 11.62
C GLU A 191 -0.93 18.31 11.38
N ALA A 192 -1.70 17.92 12.40
CA ALA A 192 -2.61 16.78 12.34
C ALA A 192 -3.86 17.07 11.48
N ASP A 193 -4.47 15.99 10.96
CA ASP A 193 -5.68 16.05 10.11
C ASP A 193 -5.58 17.02 8.91
N LYS A 194 -4.39 17.17 8.33
CA LYS A 194 -4.11 18.07 7.20
C LYS A 194 -3.61 17.30 5.98
N GLU A 195 -4.08 17.70 4.80
CA GLU A 195 -3.56 17.21 3.51
C GLU A 195 -2.27 17.97 3.15
N TYR A 196 -1.27 17.23 2.67
CA TYR A 196 -0.02 17.76 2.14
C TYR A 196 0.27 17.16 0.77
N LYS A 197 0.79 17.99 -0.15
CA LYS A 197 1.26 17.56 -1.46
C LYS A 197 2.79 17.52 -1.47
N TYR A 198 3.36 16.33 -1.60
CA TYR A 198 4.80 16.15 -1.75
C TYR A 198 5.18 16.04 -3.22
N LYS A 199 6.34 16.57 -3.58
CA LYS A 199 6.94 16.39 -4.90
C LYS A 199 8.41 16.02 -4.77
N PHE A 200 8.79 14.90 -5.36
CA PHE A 200 10.16 14.38 -5.36
C PHE A 200 10.77 14.58 -6.74
N ILE A 201 11.87 15.31 -6.81
CA ILE A 201 12.56 15.68 -8.05
C ILE A 201 13.96 15.07 -8.01
N ALA A 202 14.30 14.26 -9.01
CA ALA A 202 15.66 13.76 -9.17
C ALA A 202 16.54 14.84 -9.81
N VAL A 203 17.77 14.99 -9.30
CA VAL A 203 18.72 16.00 -9.77
C VAL A 203 20.01 15.32 -10.23
N SER A 204 20.50 15.69 -11.42
CA SER A 204 21.74 15.13 -11.97
C SER A 204 23.01 15.76 -11.40
N ASN A 205 24.16 15.15 -11.68
CA ASN A 205 25.48 15.69 -11.34
C ASN A 205 25.76 17.05 -11.99
N ARG A 206 25.00 17.41 -13.04
CA ARG A 206 25.08 18.70 -13.75
C ARG A 206 23.99 19.69 -13.32
N GLY A 207 23.17 19.33 -12.32
CA GLY A 207 22.10 20.18 -11.80
C GLY A 207 20.83 20.20 -12.65
N LEU A 208 20.63 19.24 -13.56
CA LEU A 208 19.37 19.12 -14.30
C LEU A 208 18.32 18.41 -13.46
N GLU A 209 17.09 18.88 -13.53
CA GLU A 209 15.97 18.41 -12.70
C GLU A 209 14.96 17.61 -13.52
N SER A 210 14.55 16.46 -13.00
CA SER A 210 13.43 15.68 -13.56
C SER A 210 12.10 16.43 -13.44
N LYS A 211 11.02 15.92 -14.03
CA LYS A 211 9.68 16.54 -13.89
C LYS A 211 9.17 16.44 -12.45
N GLY A 212 9.56 15.36 -11.78
CA GLY A 212 9.25 15.03 -10.40
C GLY A 212 7.94 14.25 -10.26
N ILE A 213 7.88 13.41 -9.23
CA ILE A 213 6.70 12.61 -8.87
C ILE A 213 5.98 13.28 -7.70
N GLU A 214 4.66 13.47 -7.86
CA GLU A 214 3.81 14.03 -6.81
C GLU A 214 3.11 12.92 -6.01
N GLN A 215 2.99 13.13 -4.70
CA GLN A 215 2.26 12.24 -3.79
C GLN A 215 1.49 13.07 -2.77
N LYS A 216 0.18 12.84 -2.69
CA LYS A 216 -0.67 13.45 -1.66
C LYS A 216 -0.80 12.52 -0.46
N ILE A 217 -0.75 13.09 0.74
CA ILE A 217 -1.00 12.38 2.00
C ILE A 217 -1.89 13.21 2.90
N GLN A 218 -2.70 12.56 3.72
CA GLN A 218 -3.42 13.19 4.83
C GLN A 218 -2.87 12.65 6.14
N THR A 219 -2.39 13.52 7.02
CA THR A 219 -1.92 13.13 8.35
C THR A 219 -3.08 12.63 9.21
N GLU A 220 -2.81 11.74 10.15
CA GLU A 220 -3.82 11.25 11.08
C GLU A 220 -4.34 12.37 12.01
N LYS A 221 -5.48 12.12 12.66
CA LYS A 221 -5.98 13.00 13.72
C LYS A 221 -5.06 12.91 14.94
N ALA A 222 -4.86 14.04 15.60
CA ALA A 222 -4.12 14.07 16.86
C ALA A 222 -4.84 13.19 17.90
N PRO A 223 -4.09 12.44 18.73
CA PRO A 223 -4.69 11.67 19.80
C PRO A 223 -5.37 12.62 20.79
N ASP A 224 -6.64 12.33 21.10
CA ASP A 224 -7.36 13.01 22.16
C ASP A 224 -7.01 12.34 23.49
N LEU A 225 -6.13 12.99 24.24
CA LEU A 225 -5.64 12.53 25.54
C LEU A 225 -6.48 13.01 26.71
N THR A 226 -7.65 13.59 26.44
CA THR A 226 -8.58 14.02 27.49
C THR A 226 -8.99 12.81 28.33
N LYS A 227 -8.73 12.89 29.64
CA LYS A 227 -9.10 11.83 30.58
C LYS A 227 -10.63 11.72 30.63
N PRO A 228 -11.22 10.52 30.42
CA PRO A 228 -12.65 10.37 30.56
C PRO A 228 -13.10 10.65 31.99
N ALA A 229 -14.30 11.22 32.12
CA ALA A 229 -14.91 11.43 33.43
C ALA A 229 -15.09 10.09 34.17
N LYS A 230 -15.02 10.14 35.50
CA LYS A 230 -15.25 8.98 36.37
C LYS A 230 -16.61 8.32 36.04
N PRO A 231 -16.66 7.01 35.77
CA PRO A 231 -17.91 6.33 35.48
C PRO A 231 -18.85 6.32 36.69
N SER A 232 -20.15 6.32 36.41
CA SER A 232 -21.17 6.00 37.41
C SER A 232 -20.96 4.58 37.96
N SER A 233 -21.38 4.36 39.20
CA SER A 233 -21.37 3.02 39.80
C SER A 233 -22.22 2.05 38.98
N PRO A 234 -21.70 0.84 38.67
CA PRO A 234 -22.47 -0.17 37.94
C PRO A 234 -23.61 -0.71 38.80
N ILE A 235 -24.63 -1.28 38.17
CA ILE A 235 -25.67 -2.03 38.87
C ILE A 235 -25.24 -3.49 38.90
N VAL A 236 -25.04 -4.04 40.11
CA VAL A 236 -24.60 -5.42 40.30
C VAL A 236 -25.78 -6.30 40.67
N THR A 237 -26.07 -7.31 39.84
CA THR A 237 -27.15 -8.27 40.08
C THR A 237 -26.55 -9.63 40.45
N PRO A 238 -26.90 -10.20 41.61
CA PRO A 238 -26.37 -11.49 42.03
C PRO A 238 -26.99 -12.65 41.24
N LYS A 239 -26.16 -13.67 40.99
CA LYS A 239 -26.53 -14.96 40.40
C LYS A 239 -25.78 -16.08 41.11
N ASP A 240 -26.14 -17.32 40.80
CA ASP A 240 -25.45 -18.49 41.33
C ASP A 240 -24.00 -18.51 40.83
N GLY A 241 -23.04 -18.43 41.76
CA GLY A 241 -21.61 -18.41 41.50
C GLY A 241 -21.11 -17.24 40.63
N SER A 242 -21.91 -16.17 40.48
CA SER A 242 -21.61 -15.08 39.56
C SER A 242 -22.27 -13.74 39.93
N LEU A 243 -21.70 -12.66 39.40
CA LEU A 243 -22.27 -11.31 39.46
C LEU A 243 -22.45 -10.77 38.04
N ILE A 244 -23.65 -10.29 37.73
CA ILE A 244 -23.90 -9.55 36.48
C ILE A 244 -23.69 -8.07 36.75
N VAL A 245 -22.65 -7.51 36.14
CA VAL A 245 -22.31 -6.09 36.22
C VAL A 245 -22.99 -5.38 35.05
N ASN A 246 -24.00 -4.58 35.33
CA ASN A 246 -24.70 -3.78 34.33
C ASN A 246 -24.15 -2.36 34.31
N LEU A 247 -23.71 -1.92 33.14
CA LEU A 247 -23.13 -0.61 32.90
C LEU A 247 -24.25 0.39 32.62
N THR A 248 -24.25 1.50 33.35
CA THR A 248 -25.18 2.61 33.13
C THR A 248 -24.62 3.56 32.09
N ASN A 249 -25.51 4.18 31.31
CA ASN A 249 -25.11 5.32 30.46
C ASN A 249 -24.60 6.45 31.36
N TYR A 250 -23.48 7.06 30.98
CA TYR A 250 -22.98 8.29 31.59
C TYR A 250 -22.26 9.11 30.53
N ASN A 251 -22.11 10.41 30.78
CA ASN A 251 -21.36 11.30 29.90
C ASN A 251 -19.89 11.33 30.33
N ALA A 252 -19.03 10.70 29.54
CA ALA A 252 -17.60 10.63 29.83
C ALA A 252 -16.81 11.87 29.37
N GLY A 253 -17.45 12.83 28.69
CA GLY A 253 -16.79 13.97 28.03
C GLY A 253 -16.00 13.59 26.77
N VAL A 254 -15.72 12.31 26.56
CA VAL A 254 -14.99 11.75 25.40
C VAL A 254 -15.66 10.48 24.91
N LYS A 255 -15.33 10.05 23.70
CA LYS A 255 -15.82 8.77 23.16
C LYS A 255 -15.15 7.60 23.88
N ILE A 256 -15.96 6.75 24.50
CA ILE A 256 -15.53 5.50 25.15
C ILE A 256 -15.56 4.35 24.15
N LYS A 257 -14.50 3.54 24.11
CA LYS A 257 -14.46 2.32 23.30
C LYS A 257 -14.75 1.04 24.09
N GLY A 258 -14.67 1.09 25.41
CA GLY A 258 -15.05 -0.03 26.29
C GLY A 258 -14.65 0.18 27.75
N TYR A 259 -14.81 -0.89 28.53
CA TYR A 259 -14.63 -0.85 29.98
C TYR A 259 -13.75 -1.99 30.49
N HIS A 260 -12.99 -1.72 31.54
CA HIS A 260 -12.43 -2.71 32.44
C HIS A 260 -13.35 -2.90 33.64
N ILE A 261 -13.57 -4.16 33.99
CA ILE A 261 -14.31 -4.60 35.17
C ILE A 261 -13.29 -5.01 36.21
N VAL A 262 -13.40 -4.44 37.40
CA VAL A 262 -12.48 -4.66 38.50
C VAL A 262 -13.25 -5.22 39.69
N VAL A 263 -12.78 -6.33 40.24
CA VAL A 263 -13.37 -7.00 41.40
C VAL A 263 -12.28 -7.16 42.46
N ASP A 264 -12.54 -6.64 43.66
CA ASP A 264 -11.58 -6.60 44.78
C ASP A 264 -10.19 -6.05 44.37
N GLY A 265 -10.21 -5.01 43.54
CA GLY A 265 -9.00 -4.36 43.03
C GLY A 265 -8.30 -5.08 41.88
N LYS A 266 -8.78 -6.24 41.43
CA LYS A 266 -8.22 -7.00 40.30
C LYS A 266 -9.10 -6.88 39.06
N GLN A 267 -8.50 -6.58 37.91
CA GLN A 267 -9.20 -6.63 36.64
C GLN A 267 -9.56 -8.08 36.31
N VAL A 268 -10.82 -8.31 35.91
CA VAL A 268 -11.33 -9.66 35.63
C VAL A 268 -11.58 -9.95 34.16
N ASN A 269 -11.52 -8.93 33.29
CA ASN A 269 -11.68 -9.07 31.85
C ASN A 269 -10.36 -8.83 31.10
N ASP A 270 -10.02 -9.70 30.15
CA ASP A 270 -8.83 -9.52 29.29
C ASP A 270 -9.09 -8.52 28.17
N SER A 271 -10.23 -8.66 27.48
CA SER A 271 -10.69 -7.75 26.42
C SER A 271 -11.66 -6.72 26.97
N LEU A 272 -11.64 -5.51 26.40
CA LEU A 272 -12.55 -4.43 26.76
C LEU A 272 -14.01 -4.85 26.60
N VAL A 273 -14.81 -4.59 27.65
CA VAL A 273 -16.26 -4.80 27.59
C VAL A 273 -16.88 -3.68 26.77
N THR A 274 -17.49 -4.04 25.63
CA THR A 274 -18.21 -3.09 24.76
C THR A 274 -19.73 -3.16 24.95
N GLY A 275 -20.23 -4.25 25.54
CA GLY A 275 -21.64 -4.45 25.87
C GLY A 275 -22.08 -3.65 27.10
N ARG A 276 -23.40 -3.61 27.34
CA ARG A 276 -23.99 -2.95 28.53
C ARG A 276 -23.97 -3.82 29.78
N SER A 277 -23.52 -5.07 29.68
CA SER A 277 -23.42 -5.96 30.82
C SER A 277 -22.23 -6.91 30.69
N TYR A 278 -21.72 -7.36 31.83
CA TYR A 278 -20.63 -8.32 31.91
C TYR A 278 -20.89 -9.30 33.06
N ALA A 279 -20.76 -10.60 32.79
CA ALA A 279 -20.95 -11.64 33.80
C ALA A 279 -19.60 -12.06 34.38
N VAL A 280 -19.36 -11.71 35.65
CA VAL A 280 -18.22 -12.20 36.43
C VAL A 280 -18.58 -13.58 36.98
N LYS A 281 -17.86 -14.63 36.56
CA LYS A 281 -18.12 -16.03 36.94
C LYS A 281 -17.07 -16.57 37.89
N GLY A 282 -17.34 -17.71 38.51
CA GLY A 282 -16.39 -18.40 39.39
C GLY A 282 -16.27 -17.78 40.78
N LEU A 283 -17.29 -17.02 41.20
CA LEU A 283 -17.36 -16.41 42.51
C LEU A 283 -18.02 -17.37 43.51
N LYS A 284 -17.72 -17.22 44.80
CA LYS A 284 -18.32 -18.05 45.86
C LYS A 284 -19.61 -17.41 46.36
N ASN A 285 -20.67 -18.21 46.47
CA ASN A 285 -21.94 -17.74 47.04
C ASN A 285 -21.78 -17.37 48.51
N GLY A 286 -22.47 -16.32 48.94
CA GLY A 286 -22.40 -15.77 50.30
C GLY A 286 -21.15 -14.93 50.61
N GLN A 287 -20.14 -14.92 49.73
CA GLN A 287 -18.96 -14.05 49.87
C GLN A 287 -19.22 -12.68 49.23
N ALA A 288 -18.89 -11.60 49.96
CA ALA A 288 -18.99 -10.24 49.43
C ALA A 288 -17.78 -9.90 48.56
N TYR A 289 -18.05 -9.31 47.40
CA TYR A 289 -17.06 -8.81 46.44
C TYR A 289 -17.31 -7.34 46.15
N GLN A 290 -16.24 -6.57 45.99
CA GLN A 290 -16.28 -5.15 45.67
C GLN A 290 -16.10 -4.94 44.17
N VAL A 291 -17.17 -4.50 43.50
CA VAL A 291 -17.18 -4.31 42.04
C VAL A 291 -16.99 -2.84 41.69
N GLN A 292 -16.04 -2.56 40.80
CA GLN A 292 -15.77 -1.26 40.21
C GLN A 292 -15.63 -1.38 38.71
N ILE A 293 -15.80 -0.27 38.00
CA ILE A 293 -15.56 -0.18 36.56
C ILE A 293 -14.64 0.98 36.24
N LYS A 294 -13.94 0.85 35.12
CA LYS A 294 -13.08 1.87 34.56
C LYS A 294 -13.37 1.96 33.06
N ALA A 295 -13.63 3.15 32.57
CA ALA A 295 -13.84 3.38 31.15
C ALA A 295 -12.56 3.74 30.43
N VAL A 296 -12.49 3.35 29.15
CA VAL A 296 -11.33 3.53 28.28
C VAL A 296 -11.74 4.33 27.04
N SER A 297 -11.06 5.44 26.78
CA SER A 297 -11.29 6.29 25.62
C SER A 297 -10.90 5.60 24.31
N ALA A 298 -11.31 6.18 23.18
CA ALA A 298 -10.86 5.76 21.85
C ALA A 298 -9.31 5.63 21.76
N TRP A 299 -8.59 6.54 22.41
CA TRP A 299 -7.12 6.63 22.42
C TRP A 299 -6.44 5.95 23.63
N ASN A 300 -7.11 4.97 24.26
CA ASN A 300 -6.57 4.21 25.41
C ASN A 300 -6.33 5.02 26.69
N VAL A 301 -6.95 6.19 26.84
CA VAL A 301 -6.89 6.92 28.11
C VAL A 301 -7.93 6.35 29.06
N GLU A 302 -7.48 5.99 30.26
CA GLU A 302 -8.30 5.41 31.31
C GLU A 302 -8.87 6.48 32.26
N SER A 303 -10.12 6.29 32.65
CA SER A 303 -10.75 7.06 33.72
C SER A 303 -10.31 6.61 35.12
N ASP A 304 -10.71 7.37 36.14
CA ASP A 304 -10.70 6.89 37.52
C ASP A 304 -11.73 5.77 37.71
N LEU A 305 -11.49 4.89 38.69
CA LEU A 305 -12.45 3.85 39.05
C LEU A 305 -13.78 4.47 39.53
N SER A 306 -14.89 3.82 39.18
CA SER A 306 -16.20 4.11 39.79
C SER A 306 -16.15 3.94 41.31
N ASN A 307 -17.18 4.44 42.00
CA ASN A 307 -17.36 4.04 43.40
C ASN A 307 -17.60 2.53 43.48
N SER A 308 -17.11 1.92 44.55
CA SER A 308 -17.27 0.48 44.79
C SER A 308 -18.72 0.13 45.08
N VAL A 309 -19.19 -0.96 44.46
CA VAL A 309 -20.52 -1.51 44.68
C VAL A 309 -20.37 -2.93 45.22
N PRO A 310 -20.90 -3.24 46.41
CA PRO A 310 -20.84 -4.59 46.95
C PRO A 310 -21.78 -5.52 46.17
N GLY A 311 -21.30 -6.72 45.84
CA GLY A 311 -22.09 -7.80 45.27
C GLY A 311 -21.84 -9.10 46.01
N ILE A 312 -22.91 -9.81 46.35
CA ILE A 312 -22.83 -11.10 47.03
C ILE A 312 -23.55 -12.13 46.15
N PRO A 313 -22.83 -13.04 45.46
CA PRO A 313 -23.46 -14.12 44.70
C PRO A 313 -24.35 -14.97 45.61
N GLN A 314 -25.49 -15.42 45.09
CA GLN A 314 -26.50 -16.17 45.83
C GLN A 314 -27.02 -17.32 44.98
N VAL A 315 -27.29 -18.46 45.62
CA VAL A 315 -28.06 -19.53 44.98
C VAL A 315 -29.47 -19.00 44.71
N GLN A 316 -29.97 -19.18 43.48
CA GLN A 316 -31.31 -18.74 43.13
C GLN A 316 -32.33 -19.70 43.76
N VAL A 317 -32.95 -19.29 44.87
CA VAL A 317 -34.05 -20.02 45.50
C VAL A 317 -35.34 -19.78 44.70
N ILE A 318 -35.99 -20.87 44.29
CA ILE A 318 -37.35 -20.83 43.75
C ILE A 318 -38.28 -20.57 44.94
N PRO A 319 -39.15 -19.53 44.91
CA PRO A 319 -40.11 -19.34 45.99
C PRO A 319 -41.07 -20.52 46.03
N ASP A 320 -41.23 -21.11 47.22
CA ASP A 320 -42.22 -22.15 47.45
C ASP A 320 -43.62 -21.50 47.42
N ILE A 321 -44.37 -21.74 46.35
CA ILE A 321 -45.75 -21.27 46.25
C ILE A 321 -46.62 -22.31 46.95
N ALA A 322 -46.85 -22.11 48.24
CA ALA A 322 -47.82 -22.90 48.98
C ALA A 322 -49.24 -22.56 48.49
N PHE A 323 -49.87 -23.49 47.78
CA PHE A 323 -51.30 -23.38 47.49
C PHE A 323 -52.09 -23.65 48.78
N ASN A 324 -52.81 -22.64 49.29
CA ASN A 324 -53.64 -22.75 50.49
C ASN A 324 -54.95 -23.52 50.27
N PHE A 325 -55.09 -24.26 49.17
CA PHE A 325 -56.23 -25.14 48.91
C PHE A 325 -55.74 -26.57 48.66
N GLY A 326 -56.31 -27.52 49.40
CA GLY A 326 -55.99 -28.93 49.27
C GLY A 326 -56.93 -29.66 48.31
N LEU A 327 -56.60 -30.92 48.03
CA LEU A 327 -57.49 -31.82 47.28
C LEU A 327 -58.87 -31.95 47.97
N THR A 328 -58.91 -31.80 49.29
CA THR A 328 -60.15 -31.79 50.09
C THR A 328 -61.06 -30.61 49.75
N ASP A 329 -60.52 -29.41 49.55
CA ASP A 329 -61.30 -28.22 49.19
C ASP A 329 -61.88 -28.35 47.78
N LEU A 330 -61.10 -28.93 46.85
CA LEU A 330 -61.57 -29.27 45.51
C LEU A 330 -62.74 -30.27 45.57
N ILE A 331 -62.62 -31.32 46.39
CA ILE A 331 -63.67 -32.34 46.56
C ILE A 331 -64.93 -31.72 47.17
N VAL A 332 -64.81 -30.86 48.19
CA VAL A 332 -65.94 -30.17 48.81
C VAL A 332 -66.64 -29.25 47.81
N SER A 333 -65.86 -28.50 47.01
CA SER A 333 -66.43 -27.63 45.98
C SER A 333 -67.15 -28.42 44.87
N ILE A 334 -66.57 -29.54 44.42
CA ILE A 334 -67.22 -30.42 43.43
C ILE A 334 -68.50 -31.02 44.00
N LYS A 335 -68.49 -31.51 45.25
CA LYS A 335 -69.69 -32.04 45.92
C LYS A 335 -70.79 -31.00 46.04
N ASN A 336 -70.45 -29.77 46.42
CA ASN A 336 -71.43 -28.69 46.55
C ASN A 336 -72.01 -28.30 45.18
N TRP A 337 -71.17 -28.22 44.14
CA TRP A 337 -71.61 -27.94 42.77
C TRP A 337 -72.52 -29.04 42.22
N PHE A 338 -72.12 -30.31 42.35
CA PHE A 338 -72.94 -31.45 41.92
C PHE A 338 -74.23 -31.53 42.73
N GLY A 339 -74.19 -31.32 44.05
CA GLY A 339 -75.37 -31.34 44.90
C GLY A 339 -76.41 -30.27 44.54
N GLY A 340 -75.97 -29.08 44.13
CA GLY A 340 -76.87 -28.02 43.67
C GLY A 340 -77.52 -28.28 42.32
N ILE A 341 -76.78 -28.90 41.39
CA ILE A 341 -77.27 -29.16 40.01
C ILE A 341 -77.99 -30.51 39.90
N TRP A 342 -77.70 -31.46 40.79
CA TRP A 342 -78.25 -32.82 40.73
C TRP A 342 -79.78 -32.89 40.68
N PRO A 343 -80.56 -32.14 41.48
CA PRO A 343 -82.02 -32.19 41.41
C PRO A 343 -82.56 -31.76 40.03
N ILE A 344 -81.91 -30.77 39.40
CA ILE A 344 -82.30 -30.27 38.08
C ILE A 344 -82.00 -31.33 37.03
N VAL A 345 -80.79 -31.90 37.04
CA VAL A 345 -80.40 -32.98 36.12
C VAL A 345 -81.27 -34.22 36.31
N ALA A 346 -81.52 -34.63 37.55
CA ALA A 346 -82.39 -35.76 37.88
C ALA A 346 -83.82 -35.55 37.37
N PHE A 347 -84.38 -34.35 37.55
CA PHE A 347 -85.71 -34.00 37.05
C PHE A 347 -85.77 -33.99 35.51
N SER A 348 -84.76 -33.39 34.85
CA SER A 348 -84.66 -33.36 33.39
C SER A 348 -84.56 -34.74 32.75
N ILE A 349 -83.96 -35.72 33.42
CA ILE A 349 -83.87 -37.12 32.95
C ILE A 349 -85.15 -37.91 33.31
N ALA A 350 -85.72 -37.68 34.50
CA ALA A 350 -86.89 -38.40 34.97
C ALA A 350 -88.13 -38.17 34.09
N ILE A 351 -88.35 -36.95 33.59
CA ILE A 351 -89.53 -36.63 32.77
C ILE A 351 -89.56 -37.43 31.45
N PRO A 352 -88.53 -37.37 30.57
CA PRO A 352 -88.50 -38.17 29.35
C PRO A 352 -88.58 -39.66 29.63
N LEU A 353 -87.88 -40.14 30.67
CA LEU A 353 -87.88 -41.55 31.04
C LEU A 353 -89.28 -42.02 31.47
N ALA A 354 -90.01 -41.22 32.25
CA ALA A 354 -91.38 -41.50 32.64
C ALA A 354 -92.31 -41.60 31.41
N PHE A 355 -92.16 -40.71 30.42
CA PHE A 355 -92.92 -40.79 29.17
C PHE A 355 -92.58 -42.03 28.34
N ILE A 356 -91.29 -42.40 28.25
CA ILE A 356 -90.86 -43.62 27.54
C ILE A 356 -91.44 -44.87 28.21
N VAL A 357 -91.36 -44.95 29.55
CA VAL A 357 -91.93 -46.07 30.31
C VAL A 357 -93.44 -46.13 30.12
N ALA A 358 -94.15 -45.00 30.24
CA ALA A 358 -95.60 -44.91 30.04
C ALA A 358 -96.03 -45.30 28.60
N PHE A 359 -95.26 -44.89 27.59
CA PHE A 359 -95.53 -45.23 26.20
C PHE A 359 -95.34 -46.74 25.93
N ASN A 360 -94.28 -47.32 26.49
CA ASN A 360 -93.99 -48.75 26.34
C ASN A 360 -94.98 -49.62 27.13
N THR A 361 -95.40 -49.21 28.33
CA THR A 361 -96.45 -49.93 29.08
C THR A 361 -97.80 -49.84 28.36
N LYS A 362 -98.18 -48.68 27.82
CA LYS A 362 -99.41 -48.54 27.00
C LYS A 362 -99.43 -49.52 25.81
N LYS A 363 -98.28 -49.74 25.14
CA LYS A 363 -98.17 -50.72 24.04
C LYS A 363 -98.41 -52.17 24.46
N LEU A 364 -98.15 -52.53 25.73
CA LEU A 364 -98.38 -53.89 26.23
C LEU A 364 -99.86 -54.22 26.40
N PHE A 365 -100.72 -53.22 26.62
CA PHE A 365 -102.15 -53.40 26.92
C PHE A 365 -103.10 -53.03 25.78
N LEU A 366 -102.59 -52.52 24.65
CA LEU A 366 -103.39 -52.09 23.48
C LEU A 366 -103.07 -52.88 22.20
N ARG A 367 -102.89 -54.20 22.31
CA ARG A 367 -102.78 -55.10 21.15
C ARG A 367 -104.12 -55.64 20.71
#